data_AF-A0A935WL74-F1
#
_entry.id   AF-A0A935WL74-F1
#
_cell.length_a   1.000
_cell.length_b   1.000
_cell.length_c   1.000
_cell.angle_alpha   90.00
_cell.angle_beta   90.00
_cell.angle_gamma   90.00
#
_symmetry.space_group_name_H-M   'P 1'
#
loop_
_entity.id
_entity.type
_entity.pdbx_description
1 polymer ?
#
loop_
_entity_poly.entity_id
_entity_poly.type
_entity_poly.pdbx_seq_one_letter_code
_entity_poly.pdbx_strand_id
1 'polypeptide(L)'
;MSGFDLSTVGDVTEREDAGQVVHLRDASGEPLFTGEPQTQPVTITVAGTYSTRFRRAQDQLQQRMLKKRQRDLTPELITANRTELVAAAILEWQGISDKGQPLPCTKENAIRLLTAAPWIREQLEEAQQDHAGFTKPASRS
;
A
#
# COMPACT_ATOMS: atom_id res chain seq x y z
N MET A 1 29.08 11.65 21.34
CA MET A 1 28.03 10.74 20.85
C MET A 1 26.84 11.62 20.51
N SER A 2 26.46 11.72 19.23
CA SER A 2 25.25 12.47 18.87
C SER A 2 24.05 11.66 19.35
N GLY A 3 23.18 12.27 20.15
CA GLY A 3 21.94 11.65 20.62
C GLY A 3 20.90 11.53 19.49
N PHE A 4 19.77 10.89 19.79
CA PHE A 4 18.60 10.85 18.93
C PHE A 4 17.85 12.19 18.99
N ASP A 5 17.60 12.81 17.83
CA ASP A 5 16.85 14.07 17.73
C ASP A 5 15.39 13.79 17.35
N LEU A 6 14.47 14.12 18.26
CA LEU A 6 13.04 13.90 18.10
C LEU A 6 12.42 14.74 16.96
N SER A 7 13.07 15.83 16.53
CA SER A 7 12.59 16.64 15.40
C SER A 7 12.60 15.86 14.08
N THR A 8 13.50 14.88 13.94
CA THR A 8 13.61 14.03 12.74
C THR A 8 12.41 13.10 12.54
N VAL A 9 11.56 12.93 13.55
CA VAL A 9 10.33 12.10 13.45
C VAL A 9 9.32 12.73 12.48
N GLY A 10 9.25 14.07 12.41
CA GLY A 10 8.42 14.78 11.45
C GLY A 10 8.81 14.44 10.02
N ASP A 11 10.10 14.55 9.71
CA ASP A 11 10.67 14.25 8.39
C ASP A 11 10.40 12.80 7.95
N VAL A 12 10.48 11.84 8.87
CA VAL A 12 10.16 10.42 8.57
C VAL A 12 8.69 10.25 8.24
N THR A 13 7.80 10.85 9.03
CA THR A 13 6.35 10.75 8.81
C THR A 13 5.94 11.38 7.47
N GLU A 14 6.48 12.55 7.14
CA GLU A 14 6.19 13.24 5.87
C GLU A 14 6.60 12.41 4.65
N ARG A 15 7.76 11.74 4.70
CA ARG A 15 8.22 10.84 3.63
C ARG A 15 7.33 9.61 3.48
N GLU A 16 6.89 9.03 4.59
CA GLU A 16 5.97 7.89 4.57
C GLU A 16 4.59 8.27 4.06
N ASP A 17 4.11 9.48 4.39
CA ASP A 17 2.85 10.05 3.87
C ASP A 17 2.93 10.36 2.36
N ALA A 18 4.09 10.79 1.85
CA ALA A 18 4.31 11.00 0.41
C ALA A 18 4.25 9.69 -0.39
N GLY A 19 4.58 8.57 0.26
CA GLY A 19 4.53 7.25 -0.33
C GLY A 19 5.74 6.90 -1.20
N GLN A 20 5.80 5.64 -1.60
CA GLN A 20 6.79 5.14 -2.55
C GLN A 20 6.09 4.50 -3.75
N VAL A 21 6.70 4.63 -4.92
CA VAL A 21 6.19 4.05 -6.17
C VAL A 21 6.69 2.62 -6.27
N VAL A 22 5.76 1.66 -6.36
CA VAL A 22 6.04 0.24 -6.53
C VAL A 22 5.73 -0.14 -7.98
N HIS A 23 6.73 -0.62 -8.72
CA HIS A 23 6.52 -1.28 -10.01
C HIS A 23 5.98 -2.69 -9.75
N LEU A 24 4.73 -2.93 -10.12
CA LEU A 24 4.08 -4.20 -9.87
C LEU A 24 4.68 -5.32 -10.70
N ARG A 25 4.78 -6.48 -10.07
CA ARG A 25 5.12 -7.75 -10.70
C ARG A 25 3.90 -8.67 -10.74
N ASP A 26 3.86 -9.55 -11.72
CA ASP A 26 2.86 -10.61 -11.80
C ASP A 26 3.13 -11.73 -10.78
N ALA A 27 2.31 -12.79 -10.80
CA ALA A 27 2.45 -13.92 -9.89
C ALA A 27 3.74 -14.74 -10.09
N SER A 28 4.42 -14.60 -11.23
CA SER A 28 5.72 -15.22 -11.53
C SER A 28 6.91 -14.35 -11.11
N GLY A 29 6.66 -13.09 -10.74
CA GLY A 29 7.70 -12.13 -10.38
C GLY A 29 8.15 -11.26 -11.55
N GLU A 30 7.53 -11.37 -12.72
CA GLU A 30 7.89 -10.57 -13.88
C GLU A 30 7.26 -9.16 -13.80
N PRO A 31 8.00 -8.08 -14.13
CA PRO A 31 7.46 -6.73 -14.09
C PRO A 31 6.30 -6.53 -15.08
N LEU A 32 5.22 -5.91 -14.62
CA LEU A 32 4.04 -5.63 -15.43
C LEU A 32 4.21 -4.34 -16.23
N PHE A 33 3.87 -4.41 -17.51
CA PHE A 33 3.81 -3.26 -18.41
C PHE A 33 2.42 -3.18 -19.08
N THR A 34 2.08 -1.98 -19.52
CA THR A 34 0.83 -1.65 -20.21
C THR A 34 1.10 -0.74 -21.41
N GLY A 35 0.06 -0.48 -22.20
CA GLY A 35 0.11 0.27 -23.45
C GLY A 35 0.40 -0.61 -24.66
N GLU A 36 0.25 -0.02 -25.85
CA GLU A 36 0.64 -0.60 -27.13
C GLU A 36 1.69 0.32 -27.79
N PRO A 37 2.99 -0.05 -27.81
CA PRO A 37 3.59 -1.27 -27.25
C PRO A 37 3.63 -1.28 -25.70
N GLN A 38 3.78 -2.47 -25.10
CA GLN A 38 3.85 -2.71 -23.65
C GLN A 38 5.13 -2.12 -23.04
N THR A 39 5.17 -0.80 -22.91
CA THR A 39 6.36 -0.07 -22.44
C THR A 39 6.11 0.77 -21.20
N GLN A 40 4.86 0.97 -20.80
CA GLN A 40 4.53 1.77 -19.62
C GLN A 40 4.45 0.87 -18.39
N PRO A 41 5.25 1.08 -17.33
CA PRO A 41 5.20 0.23 -16.15
C PRO A 41 3.85 0.37 -15.43
N VAL A 42 3.32 -0.74 -14.93
CA VAL A 42 2.15 -0.72 -14.04
C VAL A 42 2.63 -0.43 -12.62
N THR A 43 2.16 0.66 -12.02
CA THR A 43 2.67 1.16 -10.74
C THR A 43 1.58 1.42 -9.73
N ILE A 44 1.91 1.28 -8.44
CA ILE A 44 1.09 1.73 -7.32
C ILE A 44 1.95 2.59 -6.41
N THR A 45 1.48 3.79 -6.06
CA THR A 45 2.09 4.60 -5.01
C THR A 45 1.43 4.27 -3.69
N VAL A 46 2.21 3.79 -2.72
CA VAL A 46 1.71 3.34 -1.40
C VAL A 46 2.42 4.06 -0.26
N ALA A 47 1.64 4.52 0.72
CA ALA A 47 2.13 5.12 1.95
C ALA A 47 2.63 4.06 2.94
N GLY A 48 3.71 4.34 3.66
CA GLY A 48 4.30 3.40 4.60
C GLY A 48 3.52 3.26 5.90
N THR A 49 3.92 2.32 6.76
CA THR A 49 3.19 2.04 8.00
C THR A 49 3.30 3.14 9.06
N TYR A 50 4.26 4.07 8.95
CA TYR A 50 4.36 5.24 9.84
C TYR A 50 3.56 6.45 9.34
N SER A 51 3.03 6.37 8.11
CA SER A 51 2.16 7.41 7.55
C SER A 51 0.96 7.71 8.45
N THR A 52 0.51 8.96 8.43
CA THR A 52 -0.68 9.41 9.13
C THR A 52 -1.90 8.65 8.65
N ARG A 53 -1.98 8.37 7.35
CA ARG A 53 -3.08 7.65 6.71
C ARG A 53 -3.17 6.19 7.16
N PHE A 54 -2.05 5.47 7.21
CA PHE A 54 -2.03 4.08 7.66
C PHE A 54 -2.40 3.97 9.13
N ARG A 55 -1.77 4.78 9.99
CA ARG A 55 -2.06 4.79 11.44
C ARG A 55 -3.53 5.11 11.74
N ARG A 56 -4.09 6.11 11.05
CA ARG A 56 -5.51 6.43 11.18
C ARG A 56 -6.43 5.27 10.75
N ALA A 57 -6.09 4.56 9.68
CA ALA A 57 -6.86 3.40 9.23
C ALA A 57 -6.77 2.25 10.24
N GLN A 58 -5.61 2.02 10.84
CA GLN A 58 -5.39 1.04 11.89
C GLN A 58 -6.22 1.36 13.13
N ASP A 59 -6.20 2.61 13.61
CA ASP A 59 -7.01 3.05 14.75
C ASP A 59 -8.50 2.86 14.48
N GLN A 60 -8.98 3.24 13.28
CA GLN A 60 -10.38 3.05 12.90
C GLN A 60 -10.79 1.58 12.85
N LEU A 61 -9.90 0.70 12.38
CA LEU A 61 -10.15 -0.73 12.35
C LEU A 61 -10.24 -1.31 13.76
N GLN A 62 -9.27 -0.98 14.62
CA GLN A 62 -9.27 -1.40 16.03
C GLN A 62 -10.50 -0.89 16.77
N GLN A 63 -10.87 0.37 16.59
CA GLN A 63 -12.10 0.94 17.16
C GLN A 63 -13.35 0.21 16.69
N ARG A 64 -13.45 -0.15 15.40
CA ARG A 64 -14.58 -0.94 14.87
C ARG A 64 -14.64 -2.33 15.51
N MET A 65 -13.51 -3.01 15.67
CA MET A 65 -13.44 -4.32 16.31
C MET A 65 -13.86 -4.27 17.79
N LEU A 66 -13.38 -3.28 18.53
CA LEU A 66 -13.74 -3.06 19.93
C LEU A 66 -15.24 -2.76 20.09
N LYS A 67 -15.79 -1.87 19.26
CA LYS A 67 -17.23 -1.54 19.27
C LYS A 67 -18.11 -2.76 18.97
N LYS A 68 -17.69 -3.61 18.03
CA LYS A 68 -18.38 -4.86 17.69
C LYS A 68 -18.16 -5.98 18.71
N ARG A 69 -17.30 -5.78 19.73
CA ARG A 69 -16.85 -6.83 20.66
C ARG A 69 -16.40 -8.09 19.90
N GLN A 70 -15.71 -7.89 18.78
CA GLN A 70 -15.23 -8.97 17.93
C GLN A 70 -14.20 -9.80 18.72
N ARG A 71 -14.60 -10.99 19.19
CA ARG A 71 -13.74 -11.90 19.96
C ARG A 71 -13.15 -13.02 19.10
N ASP A 72 -13.85 -13.41 18.05
CA ASP A 72 -13.41 -14.47 17.15
C ASP A 72 -12.63 -13.86 15.98
N LEU A 73 -11.32 -14.10 15.97
CA LEU A 73 -10.42 -13.74 14.88
C LEU A 73 -10.26 -14.94 13.96
N THR A 74 -11.10 -15.02 12.92
CA THR A 74 -10.92 -16.05 11.89
C THR A 74 -9.80 -15.63 10.91
N PRO A 75 -9.13 -16.59 10.26
CA PRO A 75 -8.11 -16.29 9.24
C PRO A 75 -8.62 -15.37 8.13
N GLU A 76 -9.87 -15.53 7.72
CA GLU A 76 -10.52 -14.72 6.68
C GLU A 76 -10.69 -13.28 7.14
N LEU A 77 -11.10 -13.07 8.39
CA LEU A 77 -11.22 -11.74 8.99
C LEU A 77 -9.86 -11.06 9.12
N ILE A 78 -8.83 -11.80 9.55
CA ILE A 78 -7.46 -11.27 9.65
C ILE A 78 -6.98 -10.82 8.26
N THR A 79 -7.22 -11.64 7.24
CA THR A 79 -6.85 -11.32 5.86
C THR A 79 -7.61 -10.10 5.34
N ALA A 80 -8.92 -10.04 5.56
CA ALA A 80 -9.76 -8.90 5.16
C ALA A 80 -9.30 -7.59 5.83
N ASN A 81 -8.97 -7.66 7.12
CA ASN A 81 -8.45 -6.55 7.90
C ASN A 81 -7.10 -6.05 7.35
N ARG A 82 -6.17 -6.96 7.03
CA ARG A 82 -4.89 -6.60 6.39
C ARG A 82 -5.11 -5.95 5.03
N THR A 83 -5.92 -6.56 4.18
CA THR A 83 -6.30 -6.01 2.88
C THR A 83 -6.89 -4.60 3.00
N GLU A 84 -7.73 -4.34 4.01
CA GLU A 84 -8.29 -3.00 4.22
C GLU A 84 -7.22 -1.97 4.63
N LEU A 85 -6.24 -2.35 5.44
CA LEU A 85 -5.14 -1.46 5.84
C LEU A 85 -4.23 -1.11 4.65
N VAL A 86 -3.87 -2.11 3.84
CA VAL A 86 -3.05 -1.90 2.63
C VAL A 86 -3.81 -1.02 1.63
N ALA A 87 -5.08 -1.35 1.36
CA ALA A 87 -5.93 -0.54 0.49
C ALA A 87 -6.08 0.91 0.98
N ALA A 88 -6.18 1.08 2.30
CA ALA A 88 -6.25 2.40 2.90
C ALA A 88 -4.95 3.19 2.76
N ALA A 89 -3.81 2.59 2.42
CA ALA A 89 -2.55 3.30 2.24
C ALA A 89 -2.17 3.56 0.78
N ILE A 90 -2.94 3.04 -0.18
CA ILE A 90 -2.76 3.36 -1.59
C ILE A 90 -3.13 4.83 -1.83
N LEU A 91 -2.24 5.55 -2.50
CA LEU A 91 -2.39 6.96 -2.87
C LEU A 91 -2.88 7.09 -4.31
N GLU A 92 -2.28 6.35 -5.22
CA GLU A 92 -2.62 6.32 -6.65
C GLU A 92 -2.08 5.05 -7.32
N TRP A 93 -2.53 4.79 -8.55
CA TRP A 93 -1.97 3.74 -9.40
C TRP A 93 -2.07 4.12 -10.87
N GLN A 94 -1.26 3.45 -11.69
CA GLN A 94 -1.22 3.64 -13.13
C GLN A 94 -1.19 2.28 -13.83
N GLY A 95 -1.88 2.16 -14.96
CA GLY A 95 -1.88 0.95 -15.78
C GLY A 95 -2.78 -0.19 -15.30
N ILE A 96 -3.68 0.05 -14.33
CA ILE A 96 -4.67 -0.94 -13.87
C ILE A 96 -6.01 -0.71 -14.58
N SER A 97 -6.52 -1.75 -15.22
CA SER A 97 -7.82 -1.75 -15.90
C SER A 97 -8.70 -2.92 -15.48
N ASP A 98 -10.01 -2.75 -15.62
CA ASP A 98 -11.02 -3.78 -15.42
C ASP A 98 -11.88 -3.88 -16.68
N LYS A 99 -11.92 -5.05 -17.31
CA LYS A 99 -12.66 -5.29 -18.56
C LYS A 99 -12.35 -4.25 -19.66
N GLY A 100 -11.08 -3.85 -19.76
CA GLY A 100 -10.60 -2.89 -20.77
C GLY A 100 -10.89 -1.42 -20.45
N GLN A 101 -11.46 -1.10 -19.28
CA GLN A 101 -11.66 0.28 -18.83
C GLN A 101 -10.68 0.63 -17.70
N PRO A 102 -10.10 1.84 -17.67
CA PRO A 102 -9.27 2.29 -16.56
C PRO A 102 -10.01 2.14 -15.25
N LEU A 103 -9.41 1.44 -14.28
CA LEU A 103 -10.01 1.24 -12.97
C LEU A 103 -9.69 2.45 -12.09
N PRO A 104 -10.69 3.23 -11.61
CA PRO A 104 -10.41 4.39 -10.76
C PRO A 104 -9.75 3.97 -9.45
N CYS A 105 -8.73 4.71 -9.01
CA CYS A 105 -8.05 4.47 -7.73
C CYS A 105 -8.93 4.90 -6.56
N THR A 106 -9.78 3.97 -6.09
CA THR A 106 -10.62 4.13 -4.90
C THR A 106 -10.32 3.04 -3.89
N LYS A 107 -10.71 3.25 -2.62
CA LYS A 107 -10.50 2.25 -1.57
C LYS A 107 -11.23 0.94 -1.89
N GLU A 108 -12.45 1.02 -2.43
CA GLU A 108 -13.26 -0.13 -2.80
C GLU A 108 -12.60 -0.94 -3.92
N ASN A 109 -12.11 -0.25 -4.95
CA ASN A 109 -11.40 -0.89 -6.05
C ASN A 109 -10.05 -1.47 -5.59
N ALA A 110 -9.37 -0.80 -4.66
CA ALA A 110 -8.14 -1.30 -4.06
C ALA A 110 -8.39 -2.61 -3.29
N ILE A 111 -9.42 -2.66 -2.45
CA ILE A 111 -9.80 -3.91 -1.76
C ILE A 111 -10.11 -5.00 -2.78
N ARG A 112 -10.83 -4.67 -3.85
CA ARG A 112 -11.16 -5.62 -4.93
C ARG A 112 -9.91 -6.18 -5.61
N LEU A 113 -8.97 -5.30 -5.98
CA LEU A 113 -7.69 -5.66 -6.58
C LEU A 113 -6.88 -6.58 -5.66
N LEU A 114 -6.67 -6.16 -4.41
CA LEU A 114 -5.82 -6.87 -3.44
C LEU A 114 -6.44 -8.19 -2.96
N THR A 115 -7.76 -8.33 -3.04
CA THR A 115 -8.45 -9.60 -2.78
C THR A 115 -8.29 -10.56 -3.96
N ALA A 116 -8.39 -10.04 -5.20
CA ALA A 116 -8.27 -10.85 -6.42
C ALA A 116 -6.82 -11.24 -6.75
N ALA A 117 -5.85 -10.40 -6.38
CA ALA A 117 -4.43 -10.58 -6.64
C ALA A 117 -3.62 -10.50 -5.32
N PRO A 118 -3.58 -11.57 -4.51
CA PRO A 118 -2.85 -11.60 -3.25
C PRO A 118 -1.35 -11.28 -3.39
N TRP A 119 -0.73 -11.66 -4.52
CA TRP A 119 0.68 -11.35 -4.80
C TRP A 119 0.95 -9.85 -4.96
N ILE A 120 -0.03 -9.06 -5.40
CA ILE A 120 0.08 -7.58 -5.42
C ILE A 120 0.02 -7.05 -3.99
N ARG A 121 -0.88 -7.59 -3.15
CA ARG A 121 -0.95 -7.21 -1.74
C ARG A 121 0.37 -7.46 -1.02
N GLU A 122 0.99 -8.62 -1.22
CA GLU A 122 2.28 -8.95 -0.61
C GLU A 122 3.38 -7.97 -1.03
N GLN A 123 3.45 -7.61 -2.31
CA GLN A 123 4.40 -6.59 -2.80
C GLN A 123 4.18 -5.22 -2.15
N LEU A 124 2.92 -4.82 -1.93
CA LEU A 124 2.64 -3.56 -1.24
C LEU A 124 2.94 -3.65 0.26
N GLU A 125 2.59 -4.74 0.93
CA GLU A 125 2.92 -4.95 2.35
C GLU A 125 4.44 -4.89 2.60
N GLU A 126 5.23 -5.50 1.71
CA GLU A 126 6.69 -5.41 1.73
C GLU A 126 7.16 -3.95 1.58
N ALA A 127 6.65 -3.23 0.58
CA ALA A 127 6.98 -1.83 0.37
C ALA A 127 6.60 -0.94 1.58
N GLN A 128 5.44 -1.18 2.20
CA GLN A 128 5.00 -0.42 3.37
C GLN A 128 5.91 -0.59 4.60
N GLN A 129 6.62 -1.71 4.69
CA GLN A 129 7.55 -2.04 5.77
C GLN A 129 9.00 -1.64 5.45
N ASP A 130 9.33 -1.41 4.17
CA ASP A 130 10.63 -0.87 3.76
C ASP A 130 10.71 0.65 4.03
N HIS A 131 10.86 1.00 5.30
CA HIS A 131 11.03 2.37 5.77
C HIS A 131 12.21 3.09 5.12
N ALA A 132 13.26 2.34 4.74
CA ALA A 132 14.41 2.90 4.03
C ALA A 132 14.03 3.32 2.60
N GLY A 133 13.08 2.62 1.97
CA GLY A 133 12.53 2.94 0.65
C GLY A 133 11.96 4.36 0.54
N PHE A 134 11.34 4.88 1.60
CA PHE A 134 10.81 6.25 1.66
C PHE A 134 11.88 7.34 1.81
N THR A 135 13.10 6.96 2.16
CA THR A 135 14.23 7.90 2.34
C THR A 135 15.16 7.97 1.15
N LYS A 136 15.11 6.99 0.24
CA LYS A 136 15.91 7.00 -0.98
C LYS A 136 15.23 7.94 -1.98
N PRO A 137 15.95 8.93 -2.56
CA PRO A 137 15.40 9.67 -3.69
C PRO A 137 15.06 8.65 -4.78
N ALA A 138 13.85 8.71 -5.33
CA ALA A 138 13.36 7.78 -6.34
C ALA A 138 14.44 7.61 -7.43
N SER A 139 15.09 6.45 -7.49
CA SER A 139 16.01 6.18 -8.58
C SER A 139 15.15 6.05 -9.83
N ARG A 140 15.17 7.07 -10.68
CA ARG A 140 14.72 6.94 -12.06
C ARG A 140 15.68 5.96 -12.73
N SER A 141 15.22 4.71 -12.88
CA SER A 141 15.82 3.73 -13.79
C SER A 141 15.08 3.79 -15.11
#